data_AF-X0T5D0-F1
#
_entry.id   AF-X0T5D0-F1
#
_cell.length_a   1.000
_cell.length_b   1.000
_cell.length_c   1.000
_cell.angle_alpha   90.00
_cell.angle_beta   90.00
_cell.angle_gamma   90.00
#
_symmetry.space_group_name_H-M   'P 1'
#
loop_
_entity.id
_entity.type
_entity.pdbx_description
1 polymer ?
#
loop_
_entity_poly.entity_id
_entity_poly.type
_entity_poly.pdbx_seq_one_letter_code
_entity_poly.pdbx_strand_id
1 'polypeptide(L)'
;MNKKKLTSIVVIIIVYLLGLVTGSLATKAGIRYCFRGRKGHGRIARKIEGRMVNRLSSKLQLTDEQKTEIESIIETHRPEMKKLRESIGEKMKTLKNTMHQDIKKVLTDEQQSGKFEEIIKKHGRFHKRNGPGERNRKSPPHPEPE
;
A
#
# COMPACT_ATOMS: atom_id res chain seq x y z
N MET A 1 29.79 -23.88 -48.81
CA MET A 1 28.68 -22.92 -48.60
C MET A 1 28.97 -21.65 -49.41
N ASN A 2 28.09 -21.28 -50.35
CA ASN A 2 28.38 -20.18 -51.27
C ASN A 2 28.51 -18.86 -50.51
N LYS A 3 29.58 -18.10 -50.75
CA LYS A 3 29.85 -16.81 -50.06
C LYS A 3 28.61 -15.90 -50.07
N LYS A 4 27.87 -15.88 -51.18
CA LYS A 4 26.60 -15.14 -51.33
C LYS A 4 25.48 -15.63 -50.40
N LYS A 5 25.33 -16.94 -50.19
CA LYS A 5 24.34 -17.52 -49.25
C LYS A 5 24.70 -17.22 -47.79
N LEU A 6 25.99 -17.24 -47.46
CA LEU A 6 26.49 -16.89 -46.12
C LEU A 6 26.21 -15.42 -45.79
N THR A 7 26.46 -14.50 -46.73
CA THR A 7 26.17 -13.07 -46.55
C THR A 7 24.68 -12.83 -46.33
N SER A 8 23.80 -13.48 -47.10
CA SER A 8 22.35 -13.35 -46.90
C SER A 8 21.88 -13.83 -45.53
N ILE A 9 22.41 -14.94 -45.02
CA ILE A 9 22.06 -15.47 -43.69
C ILE A 9 22.50 -14.50 -42.58
N VAL A 10 23.71 -13.94 -42.68
CA VAL A 10 24.23 -12.99 -41.69
C VAL A 10 23.38 -11.71 -41.64
N VAL A 11 22.99 -11.18 -42.80
CA VAL A 11 22.13 -9.97 -42.86
C VAL A 11 20.77 -10.23 -42.22
N ILE A 12 20.15 -11.38 -42.47
CA ILE A 12 18.86 -11.75 -41.86
C ILE A 12 18.96 -11.85 -40.33
N ILE A 13 20.03 -12.48 -39.83
CA ILE A 13 20.27 -12.60 -38.38
C ILE A 13 20.45 -11.21 -37.74
N ILE A 14 21.19 -10.31 -38.38
CA ILE A 14 21.40 -8.95 -37.87
C ILE A 14 20.07 -8.18 -37.79
N VAL A 15 19.24 -8.23 -38.84
CA VAL A 15 17.93 -7.58 -38.86
C VAL A 15 17.02 -8.14 -37.75
N TYR A 16 17.05 -9.46 -37.54
CA TYR A 16 16.27 -10.11 -36.48
C TYR A 16 16.73 -9.69 -35.08
N LEU A 17 18.05 -9.64 -34.84
CA LEU A 17 18.60 -9.21 -33.56
C LEU A 17 18.30 -7.72 -33.27
N LEU A 18 18.36 -6.86 -34.29
CA LEU A 18 17.96 -5.46 -34.18
C LEU A 18 16.46 -5.30 -33.85
N GLY A 19 15.61 -6.15 -34.43
CA GLY A 19 14.19 -6.23 -34.09
C GLY A 19 13.94 -6.64 -32.64
N LEU A 20 14.66 -7.64 -32.13
CA LEU A 20 14.55 -8.10 -30.74
C LEU A 20 15.00 -7.04 -29.72
N VAL A 21 16.10 -6.33 -30.00
CA VAL A 21 16.57 -5.24 -29.14
C VAL A 21 15.52 -4.12 -29.08
N THR A 22 14.99 -3.72 -30.24
CA THR A 22 13.97 -2.66 -30.32
C THR A 22 12.66 -3.06 -29.63
N GLY A 23 12.21 -4.31 -29.81
CA GLY A 23 11.02 -4.85 -29.15
C GLY A 23 11.19 -5.00 -27.63
N SER A 24 12.39 -5.34 -27.15
CA SER A 24 12.67 -5.45 -25.71
C SER A 24 12.66 -4.10 -24.99
N LEU A 25 13.14 -3.04 -25.64
CA LEU A 25 13.06 -1.67 -25.11
C LEU A 25 11.61 -1.15 -25.10
N ALA A 26 10.85 -1.39 -26.18
CA ALA A 26 9.44 -1.02 -26.26
C ALA A 26 8.59 -1.76 -25.20
N THR A 27 8.89 -3.03 -24.95
CA THR A 27 8.24 -3.81 -23.87
C THR A 27 8.60 -3.28 -22.48
N LYS A 28 9.87 -2.97 -22.21
CA LYS A 28 10.28 -2.35 -20.93
C LYS A 28 9.65 -0.96 -20.71
N ALA A 29 9.53 -0.15 -21.76
CA ALA A 29 8.89 1.16 -21.70
C ALA A 29 7.36 1.07 -21.59
N GLY A 30 6.73 0.17 -22.35
CA GLY A 30 5.29 -0.08 -22.36
C GLY A 30 4.78 -0.67 -21.06
N ILE A 31 5.52 -1.61 -20.46
CA ILE A 31 5.25 -2.12 -19.11
C ILE A 31 5.37 -0.97 -18.09
N ARG A 32 6.41 -0.14 -18.16
CA ARG A 32 6.57 1.02 -17.27
C ARG A 32 5.45 2.07 -17.45
N TYR A 33 4.89 2.22 -18.66
CA TYR A 33 3.81 3.16 -18.96
C TYR A 33 2.43 2.61 -18.55
N CYS A 34 2.10 1.36 -18.89
CA CYS A 34 0.83 0.71 -18.51
C CYS A 34 0.72 0.47 -16.99
N PHE A 35 1.82 0.13 -16.30
CA PHE A 35 1.80 -0.05 -14.84
C PHE A 35 1.71 1.28 -14.07
N ARG A 36 1.97 2.44 -14.70
CA ARG A 36 1.75 3.77 -14.10
C ARG A 36 0.29 4.25 -14.20
N GLY A 37 -0.51 3.73 -15.13
CA GLY A 37 -1.88 4.19 -15.41
C GLY A 37 -3.01 3.61 -14.54
N ARG A 38 -2.87 2.41 -13.98
CA ARG A 38 -3.94 1.77 -13.15
C ARG A 38 -3.79 2.09 -11.64
N LYS A 39 -3.71 3.37 -11.26
CA LYS A 39 -3.65 3.83 -9.85
C LYS A 39 -4.88 4.65 -9.43
N GLY A 40 -6.09 4.10 -9.60
CA GLY A 40 -7.33 4.74 -9.15
C GLY A 40 -7.67 4.44 -7.69
N HIS A 41 -7.76 3.17 -7.29
CA HIS A 41 -8.37 2.77 -6.00
C HIS A 41 -7.41 2.03 -5.03
N GLY A 42 -6.15 1.82 -5.41
CA GLY A 42 -5.15 1.06 -4.63
C GLY A 42 -4.01 1.88 -4.01
N ARG A 43 -4.07 3.22 -4.01
CA ARG A 43 -2.95 4.08 -3.55
C ARG A 43 -2.69 3.97 -2.05
N ILE A 44 -3.71 3.68 -1.25
CA ILE A 44 -3.63 3.57 0.21
C ILE A 44 -2.91 2.29 0.63
N ALA A 45 -3.30 1.15 0.07
CA ALA A 45 -2.63 -0.12 0.33
C ALA A 45 -1.19 -0.10 -0.20
N ARG A 46 -0.94 0.44 -1.41
CA ARG A 46 0.42 0.62 -1.95
C ARG A 46 1.30 1.54 -1.09
N LYS A 47 0.73 2.52 -0.39
CA LYS A 47 1.47 3.37 0.57
C LYS A 47 1.83 2.63 1.87
N ILE A 48 1.07 1.62 2.29
CA ILE A 48 1.39 0.81 3.47
C ILE A 48 2.46 -0.22 3.10
N GLU A 49 2.30 -0.86 1.95
CA GLU A 49 3.24 -1.83 1.38
C GLU A 49 4.60 -1.18 1.09
N GLY A 50 4.60 -0.01 0.43
CA GLY A 50 5.83 0.76 0.20
C GLY A 50 6.50 1.23 1.50
N ARG A 51 5.73 1.45 2.59
CA ARG A 51 6.32 1.73 3.90
C ARG A 51 6.98 0.50 4.52
N MET A 52 6.47 -0.70 4.26
CA MET A 52 7.08 -1.94 4.73
C MET A 52 8.41 -2.19 4.02
N VAL A 53 8.42 -2.08 2.67
CA VAL A 53 9.64 -2.19 1.86
C VAL A 53 10.68 -1.17 2.31
N ASN A 54 10.31 0.12 2.41
CA ASN A 54 11.24 1.17 2.85
C ASN A 54 11.82 0.92 4.25
N ARG A 55 11.02 0.37 5.17
CA ARG A 55 11.50 0.02 6.52
C ARG A 55 12.46 -1.17 6.49
N LEU A 56 12.21 -2.17 5.65
CA LEU A 56 13.11 -3.30 5.47
C LEU A 56 14.40 -2.85 4.76
N SER A 57 14.29 -2.02 3.72
CA SER A 57 15.43 -1.47 2.99
C SER A 57 16.35 -0.66 3.88
N SER A 58 15.81 0.22 4.73
CA SER A 58 16.62 1.03 5.64
C SER A 58 17.30 0.22 6.74
N LYS A 59 16.69 -0.88 7.19
CA LYS A 59 17.24 -1.73 8.26
C LYS A 59 18.19 -2.80 7.78
N LEU A 60 17.99 -3.31 6.57
CA LEU A 60 18.72 -4.47 6.02
C LEU A 60 19.63 -4.08 4.84
N GLN A 61 19.70 -2.79 4.49
CA GLN A 61 20.49 -2.28 3.36
C GLN A 61 20.23 -3.05 2.06
N LEU A 62 18.95 -3.25 1.74
CA LEU A 62 18.54 -4.07 0.60
C LEU A 62 19.03 -3.49 -0.73
N THR A 63 19.53 -4.37 -1.61
CA THR A 63 19.83 -4.04 -3.01
C THR A 63 18.54 -3.76 -3.79
N ASP A 64 18.65 -3.15 -4.98
CA ASP A 64 17.48 -2.84 -5.79
C ASP A 64 16.78 -4.09 -6.35
N GLU A 65 17.54 -5.16 -6.58
CA GLU A 65 17.01 -6.48 -6.95
C GLU A 65 16.19 -7.07 -5.80
N GLN A 66 16.73 -7.06 -4.57
CA GLN A 66 16.03 -7.56 -3.38
C GLN A 66 14.76 -6.75 -3.07
N LYS A 67 14.79 -5.43 -3.26
CA LYS A 67 13.57 -4.60 -3.13
C LYS A 67 12.49 -5.03 -4.10
N THR A 68 12.87 -5.30 -5.36
CA THR A 68 11.93 -5.72 -6.40
C THR A 68 11.31 -7.08 -6.07
N GLU A 69 12.09 -8.02 -5.57
CA GLU A 69 11.59 -9.33 -5.12
C GLU A 69 10.65 -9.19 -3.93
N ILE A 70 11.01 -8.39 -2.92
CA ILE A 70 10.17 -8.15 -1.74
C ILE A 70 8.86 -7.44 -2.11
N GLU A 71 8.89 -6.49 -3.04
CA GLU A 71 7.69 -5.86 -3.59
C GLU A 71 6.77 -6.91 -4.24
N SER A 72 7.33 -7.85 -5.01
CA SER A 72 6.57 -8.94 -5.61
C SER A 72 5.95 -9.87 -4.57
N ILE A 73 6.71 -10.25 -3.54
CA ILE A 73 6.20 -11.08 -2.43
C ILE A 73 5.02 -10.39 -1.73
N ILE A 74 5.16 -9.10 -1.44
CA ILE A 74 4.10 -8.32 -0.80
C ILE A 74 2.85 -8.22 -1.68
N GLU A 75 2.99 -7.99 -2.98
CA GLU A 75 1.83 -7.91 -3.90
C GLU A 75 1.11 -9.26 -4.02
N THR A 76 1.84 -10.39 -3.97
CA THR A 76 1.26 -11.74 -3.96
C THR A 76 0.37 -11.98 -2.74
N HIS A 77 0.79 -11.56 -1.53
CA HIS A 77 0.02 -11.76 -0.29
C HIS A 77 -0.99 -10.65 0.03
N ARG A 78 -0.96 -9.57 -0.73
CA ARG A 78 -1.88 -8.45 -0.60
C ARG A 78 -3.37 -8.81 -0.49
N PRO A 79 -3.96 -9.68 -1.34
CA PRO A 79 -5.38 -10.00 -1.25
C PRO A 79 -5.75 -10.69 0.07
N GLU A 80 -4.88 -11.56 0.60
CA GLU A 80 -5.09 -12.23 1.88
C GLU A 80 -5.05 -11.24 3.03
N MET A 81 -4.05 -10.35 3.03
CA MET A 81 -3.93 -9.28 4.01
C MET A 81 -5.15 -8.34 4.00
N LYS A 82 -5.70 -8.05 2.81
CA LYS A 82 -6.92 -7.26 2.67
C LYS A 82 -8.13 -7.97 3.30
N LYS A 83 -8.34 -9.25 2.98
CA LYS A 83 -9.43 -10.06 3.56
C LYS A 83 -9.32 -10.15 5.08
N LEU A 84 -8.12 -10.37 5.60
CA LEU A 84 -7.87 -10.42 7.04
C LEU A 84 -8.19 -9.07 7.70
N ARG A 85 -7.76 -7.96 7.11
CA ARG A 85 -8.06 -6.61 7.61
C ARG A 85 -9.56 -6.33 7.66
N GLU A 86 -10.31 -6.73 6.63
CA GLU A 86 -11.75 -6.54 6.56
C GLU A 86 -12.46 -7.33 7.68
N SER A 87 -12.13 -8.61 7.83
CA SER A 87 -12.73 -9.47 8.87
C SER A 87 -12.42 -9.01 10.30
N ILE A 88 -11.17 -8.59 10.57
CA ILE A 88 -10.80 -8.02 11.88
C ILE A 88 -11.50 -6.68 12.10
N GLY A 89 -11.62 -5.86 11.05
CA GLY A 89 -12.26 -4.55 11.13
C GLY A 89 -13.70 -4.62 11.62
N GLU A 90 -14.48 -5.58 11.11
CA GLU A 90 -15.86 -5.81 11.53
C GLU A 90 -15.95 -6.28 12.98
N LYS A 91 -15.16 -7.31 13.35
CA LYS A 91 -15.11 -7.83 14.72
C LYS A 91 -14.71 -6.74 15.73
N MET A 92 -13.73 -5.92 15.38
CA MET A 92 -13.25 -4.82 16.21
C MET A 92 -14.30 -3.72 16.36
N LYS A 93 -15.09 -3.43 15.32
CA LYS A 93 -16.20 -2.47 15.40
C LYS A 93 -17.27 -2.96 16.37
N THR A 94 -17.64 -4.23 16.28
CA THR A 94 -18.63 -4.84 17.19
C THR A 94 -18.14 -4.79 18.64
N LEU A 95 -16.91 -5.23 18.89
CA LEU A 95 -16.32 -5.22 20.24
C LEU A 95 -16.27 -3.81 20.83
N LYS A 96 -15.87 -2.81 20.03
CA LYS A 96 -15.87 -1.39 20.47
C LYS A 96 -17.27 -0.91 20.84
N ASN A 97 -18.28 -1.25 20.05
CA ASN A 97 -19.66 -0.86 20.35
C ASN A 97 -20.15 -1.48 21.66
N THR A 98 -19.88 -2.78 21.88
CA THR A 98 -20.21 -3.45 23.14
C THR A 98 -19.50 -2.78 24.31
N MET A 99 -18.19 -2.56 24.20
CA MET A 99 -17.41 -1.86 25.23
C MET A 99 -17.97 -0.46 25.53
N HIS A 100 -18.37 0.31 24.51
CA HIS A 100 -18.99 1.62 24.72
C HIS A 100 -20.34 1.50 25.44
N GLN A 101 -21.16 0.50 25.14
CA GLN A 101 -22.42 0.27 25.84
C GLN A 101 -22.20 -0.11 27.31
N ASP A 102 -21.19 -0.94 27.59
CA ASP A 102 -20.87 -1.33 28.96
C ASP A 102 -20.33 -0.16 29.77
N ILE A 103 -19.50 0.70 29.16
CA ILE A 103 -19.06 1.95 29.79
C ILE A 103 -20.26 2.84 30.12
N LYS A 104 -21.23 3.00 29.20
CA LYS A 104 -22.42 3.82 29.46
C LYS A 104 -23.18 3.38 30.71
N LYS A 105 -23.30 2.08 30.95
CA LYS A 105 -24.03 1.55 32.12
C LYS A 105 -23.45 1.98 33.47
N VAL A 106 -22.17 2.36 33.51
CA VAL A 106 -21.47 2.78 34.74
C VAL A 106 -21.41 4.31 34.87
N LEU A 107 -21.79 5.05 33.81
CA LEU A 107 -21.79 6.51 33.80
C LEU A 107 -23.14 7.07 34.24
N THR A 108 -23.12 8.25 34.88
CA THR A 108 -24.33 9.04 35.12
C THR A 108 -24.86 9.65 33.82
N ASP A 109 -26.16 10.00 33.77
CA ASP A 109 -26.79 10.56 32.58
C ASP A 109 -26.11 11.85 32.07
N GLU A 110 -25.58 12.66 33.00
CA GLU A 110 -24.82 13.88 32.71
C GLU A 110 -23.45 13.56 32.07
N GLN A 111 -22.76 12.53 32.56
CA GLN A 111 -21.47 12.09 32.01
C GLN A 111 -21.62 11.45 30.62
N GLN A 112 -22.71 10.71 30.40
CA GLN A 112 -23.02 10.10 29.10
C GLN A 112 -23.27 11.17 28.02
N SER A 113 -24.16 12.13 28.30
CA SER A 113 -24.60 13.15 27.34
C SER A 113 -23.55 14.23 27.06
N GLY A 114 -22.60 14.41 27.99
CA GLY A 114 -21.52 15.39 27.87
C GLY A 114 -20.24 14.81 27.24
N LYS A 115 -19.24 14.57 28.08
CA LYS A 115 -17.86 14.28 27.63
C LYS A 115 -17.74 12.95 26.88
N PHE A 116 -18.52 11.93 27.22
CA PHE A 116 -18.34 10.60 26.66
C PHE A 116 -18.70 10.51 25.16
N GLU A 117 -19.84 11.05 24.76
CA GLU A 117 -20.23 11.12 23.34
C GLU A 117 -19.25 11.96 22.51
N GLU A 118 -18.71 13.05 23.08
CA GLU A 118 -17.68 13.85 22.42
C GLU A 118 -16.38 13.04 22.20
N ILE A 119 -15.94 12.29 23.21
CA ILE A 119 -14.76 11.42 23.14
C ILE A 119 -14.93 10.35 22.05
N ILE A 120 -16.08 9.65 22.03
CA ILE A 120 -16.40 8.65 21.01
C ILE A 120 -16.40 9.29 19.61
N LYS A 121 -17.06 10.43 19.45
CA LYS A 121 -17.16 11.15 18.17
C LYS A 121 -15.79 11.61 17.66
N LYS A 122 -14.94 12.13 18.55
CA LYS A 122 -13.56 12.55 18.22
C LYS A 122 -12.71 11.36 17.78
N HIS A 123 -12.81 10.23 18.49
CA HIS A 123 -12.08 9.00 18.16
C HIS A 123 -12.57 8.35 16.85
N GLY A 124 -13.90 8.35 16.62
CA GLY A 124 -14.50 7.85 15.37
C GLY A 124 -14.13 8.70 14.15
N ARG A 125 -14.04 10.03 14.31
CA ARG A 125 -13.58 10.95 13.25
C ARG A 125 -12.10 10.78 12.93
N PHE A 126 -11.26 10.47 13.92
CA PHE A 126 -9.84 10.19 13.70
C PHE A 126 -9.60 8.97 12.81
N HIS A 127 -10.47 7.96 12.84
CA HIS A 127 -10.37 6.79 11.95
C HIS A 127 -10.88 7.06 10.53
N LYS A 128 -11.88 7.93 10.33
CA LYS A 128 -12.36 8.31 8.99
C LYS A 128 -11.44 9.32 8.30
N ARG A 129 -10.81 10.24 9.05
CA ARG A 129 -9.97 11.32 8.50
C ARG A 129 -8.53 10.88 8.24
N ASN A 130 -8.01 9.91 8.99
CA ASN A 130 -6.68 9.35 8.77
C ASN A 130 -6.67 8.18 7.78
N GLY A 131 -7.14 8.44 6.55
CA GLY A 131 -6.55 7.75 5.39
C GLY A 131 -5.04 8.02 5.36
N PRO A 132 -4.19 7.12 4.82
CA PRO A 132 -2.75 7.25 4.87
C PRO A 132 -2.28 8.39 3.96
N GLY A 133 -2.26 9.59 4.52
CA GLY A 133 -1.90 10.82 3.81
C GLY A 133 -1.51 11.98 4.70
N GLU A 134 -2.10 12.14 5.89
CA GLU A 134 -1.94 13.36 6.68
C GLU A 134 -1.41 13.12 8.11
N ARG A 135 -0.27 12.43 8.25
CA ARG A 135 0.46 12.40 9.54
C ARG A 135 1.40 13.61 9.73
N ASN A 136 1.17 14.73 9.04
CA ASN A 136 2.03 15.91 9.16
C ASN A 136 1.28 17.23 9.33
N ARG A 137 0.23 17.26 10.16
CA ARG A 137 -0.33 18.52 10.67
C ARG A 137 -0.70 18.37 12.14
N LYS A 138 0.23 18.82 12.99
CA LYS A 138 0.04 19.26 14.38
C LYS A 138 -0.90 18.39 15.21
N SER A 139 -0.34 17.39 15.91
CA SER A 139 -0.99 16.86 17.12
C SER A 139 -1.32 18.05 18.04
N PRO A 140 -2.57 18.22 18.51
CA PRO A 140 -2.84 19.14 19.60
C PRO A 140 -1.99 18.73 20.81
N PRO A 141 -1.45 19.68 21.60
CA PRO A 141 -0.69 19.35 22.80
C PRO A 141 -1.55 18.48 23.71
N HIS A 142 -0.93 17.45 24.27
CA HIS A 142 -1.52 16.62 25.31
C HIS A 142 -1.86 17.56 26.48
N PRO A 143 -3.11 17.63 26.97
CA PRO A 143 -3.35 18.32 28.23
C PRO A 143 -2.54 17.59 29.30
N GLU A 144 -1.63 18.32 29.95
CA GLU A 144 -0.93 17.83 31.14
C GLU A 144 -1.96 17.58 32.24
N PRO A 145 -1.82 16.51 33.03
CA PRO A 145 -2.66 16.33 34.20
C PRO A 145 -2.32 17.40 35.24
N GLU A 146 -3.32 18.17 35.65
CA GLU A 146 -3.30 18.96 36.90
C GLU A 146 -3.46 18.03 38.12
#